data_AF-A0A403T658-F1
#
_entry.id   AF-A0A403T658-F1
#
_cell.length_a   1.000
_cell.length_b   1.000
_cell.length_c   1.000
_cell.angle_alpha   90.00
_cell.angle_beta   90.00
_cell.angle_gamma   90.00
#
_symmetry.space_group_name_H-M   'P 1'
#
loop_
_entity.id
_entity.type
_entity.pdbx_description
1 polymer ?
#
loop_
_entity_poly.entity_id
_entity_poly.type
_entity_poly.pdbx_seq_one_letter_code
_entity_poly.pdbx_strand_id
1 'polypeptide(L)'
;MCNCIEQIGEKIEACLMEKVPDNAEISRGFDTGWNGTVLNLSSGRLMVNMTYKLAYRAVKKNGELAKNKTHMDCSVAMAYCPFCGEKMGVA
;
A
#
# COMPACT_ATOMS: atom_id res chain seq x y z
N MET A 1 15.40 10.22 -9.98
CA MET A 1 14.17 9.47 -9.66
C MET A 1 14.59 8.03 -9.40
N CYS A 2 14.64 7.62 -8.13
CA CYS A 2 15.16 6.33 -7.71
C CYS A 2 14.22 5.16 -8.05
N ASN A 3 14.76 3.94 -7.99
CA ASN A 3 14.02 2.69 -8.11
C ASN A 3 14.02 1.89 -6.79
N CYS A 4 14.19 2.56 -5.64
CA CYS A 4 14.36 1.88 -4.35
C CYS A 4 13.16 1.00 -3.96
N ILE A 5 11.94 1.40 -4.31
CA ILE A 5 10.72 0.62 -4.02
C ILE A 5 10.76 -0.75 -4.68
N GLU A 6 11.20 -0.81 -5.94
CA GLU A 6 11.35 -2.06 -6.70
C GLU A 6 12.49 -2.90 -6.12
N GLN A 7 13.69 -2.32 -6.00
CA GLN A 7 14.89 -3.02 -5.52
C GLN A 7 14.75 -3.56 -4.08
N ILE A 8 14.08 -2.81 -3.21
CA ILE A 8 13.85 -3.26 -1.83
C ILE A 8 12.70 -4.26 -1.79
N GLY A 9 11.70 -4.14 -2.66
CA GLY A 9 10.64 -5.14 -2.82
C GLY A 9 11.21 -6.50 -3.17
N GLU A 10 12.09 -6.58 -4.17
CA GLU A 10 12.77 -7.82 -4.58
C GLU A 10 13.59 -8.44 -3.44
N LYS A 11 14.32 -7.61 -2.69
CA LYS A 11 15.11 -8.09 -1.54
C LYS A 11 14.23 -8.63 -0.42
N ILE A 12 13.13 -7.94 -0.11
CA ILE A 12 12.16 -8.39 0.89
C ILE A 12 11.52 -9.70 0.44
N GLU A 13 11.09 -9.79 -0.82
CA GLU A 13 10.51 -11.00 -1.39
C GLU A 13 11.48 -12.18 -1.29
N ALA A 14 12.74 -12.01 -1.69
CA ALA A 14 13.76 -13.05 -1.58
C ALA A 14 13.91 -13.54 -0.12
N CYS A 15 14.00 -12.63 0.86
CA CYS A 15 14.10 -13.00 2.27
C CYS A 15 12.83 -13.67 2.82
N LEU A 16 11.64 -13.32 2.31
CA LEU A 16 10.39 -13.97 2.71
C LEU A 16 10.26 -15.37 2.09
N MET A 17 10.71 -15.54 0.85
CA MET A 17 10.70 -16.81 0.12
C MET A 17 11.54 -17.89 0.81
N GLU A 18 12.61 -17.52 1.52
CA GLU A 18 13.40 -18.47 2.34
C GLU A 18 12.57 -19.19 3.42
N LYS A 19 11.43 -18.63 3.82
CA LYS A 19 10.54 -19.19 4.84
C LYS A 19 9.36 -19.97 4.25
N VAL A 20 9.24 -19.99 2.92
CA VAL A 20 8.15 -20.66 2.23
C VAL A 20 8.52 -22.15 2.07
N PRO A 21 7.63 -23.09 2.48
CA PRO A 21 7.86 -24.51 2.25
C PRO A 21 8.03 -24.86 0.76
N ASP A 22 8.90 -25.82 0.44
CA ASP A 22 9.27 -26.20 -0.94
C ASP A 22 8.10 -26.53 -1.89
N ASN A 23 6.95 -26.97 -1.34
CA ASN A 23 5.77 -27.39 -2.10
C ASN A 23 4.59 -26.40 -1.98
N ALA A 24 4.80 -25.21 -1.43
CA ALA A 24 3.75 -24.21 -1.31
C ALA A 24 3.49 -23.53 -2.65
N GLU A 25 2.21 -23.30 -2.96
CA GLU A 25 1.81 -22.44 -4.08
C GLU A 25 1.98 -20.97 -3.66
N ILE A 26 2.71 -20.21 -4.49
CA ILE A 26 2.87 -18.77 -4.30
C ILE A 26 1.78 -18.05 -5.09
N SER A 27 0.89 -17.35 -4.40
CA SER A 27 -0.07 -16.47 -5.07
C SER A 27 0.67 -15.35 -5.82
N ARG A 28 0.21 -15.01 -7.03
CA ARG A 28 0.76 -13.95 -7.86
C ARG A 28 -0.31 -12.89 -8.13
N GLY A 29 0.12 -11.67 -8.44
CA GLY A 29 -0.80 -10.57 -8.72
C GLY A 29 -1.18 -9.82 -7.45
N PHE A 30 -2.47 -9.70 -7.16
CA PHE A 30 -2.97 -8.78 -6.12
C PHE A 30 -2.66 -9.21 -4.67
N ASP A 31 -2.34 -10.49 -4.45
CA ASP A 31 -2.05 -11.02 -3.11
C ASP A 31 -0.58 -10.84 -2.69
N THR A 32 0.31 -10.46 -3.63
CA THR A 32 1.76 -10.40 -3.42
C THR A 32 2.32 -9.05 -3.85
N GLY A 33 3.28 -8.53 -3.07
CA GLY A 33 3.96 -7.26 -3.34
C GLY A 33 3.55 -6.14 -2.39
N TRP A 34 3.83 -4.89 -2.79
CA TRP A 34 3.54 -3.71 -1.96
C TRP A 34 2.03 -3.43 -1.91
N ASN A 35 1.52 -3.19 -0.70
CA ASN A 35 0.17 -2.69 -0.50
C ASN A 35 0.10 -1.17 -0.75
N GLY A 36 -1.07 -0.65 -1.13
CA GLY A 36 -1.25 0.79 -1.40
C GLY A 36 -0.60 1.24 -2.71
N THR A 37 -0.37 0.29 -3.62
CA THR A 37 0.25 0.53 -4.92
C THR A 37 -0.72 1.25 -5.87
N VAL A 38 -0.27 2.34 -6.49
CA VAL A 38 -1.04 3.17 -7.42
C VAL A 38 -0.25 3.46 -8.69
N LEU A 39 -0.92 3.44 -9.84
CA LEU A 39 -0.34 3.88 -11.10
C LEU A 39 -0.43 5.40 -11.21
N ASN A 40 0.71 6.08 -11.23
CA ASN A 40 0.77 7.51 -11.53
C ASN A 40 0.69 7.70 -13.04
N LEU A 41 -0.45 8.22 -13.53
CA LEU A 41 -0.68 8.40 -14.96
C LEU A 41 0.23 9.45 -15.60
N SER A 42 0.70 10.45 -14.85
CA SER A 42 1.60 11.50 -15.37
C SER A 42 3.02 11.00 -15.58
N SER A 43 3.51 10.11 -14.72
CA SER A 43 4.85 9.53 -14.84
C SER A 43 4.89 8.15 -15.49
N GLY A 44 3.72 7.50 -15.65
CA GLY A 44 3.60 6.12 -16.11
C GLY A 44 4.18 5.09 -15.12
N ARG A 45 4.54 5.52 -13.90
CA ARG A 45 5.19 4.67 -12.90
C ARG A 45 4.25 4.23 -11.81
N LEU A 46 4.52 3.04 -11.30
CA LEU A 46 3.91 2.51 -10.10
C LEU A 46 4.51 3.21 -8.88
N MET A 47 3.66 3.73 -7.98
CA MET A 47 4.06 4.35 -6.72
C MET A 47 3.39 3.61 -5.56
N VAL A 48 3.99 3.67 -4.38
CA VAL A 48 3.38 3.15 -3.15
C VAL A 48 2.92 4.33 -2.31
N ASN A 49 1.65 4.33 -1.92
CA ASN A 49 1.06 5.38 -1.09
C ASN A 49 0.81 4.88 0.33
N MET A 50 0.85 5.81 1.27
CA MET A 50 0.39 5.54 2.64
C MET A 50 -1.11 5.73 2.70
N THR A 51 -1.85 4.66 2.99
CA THR A 51 -3.30 4.74 3.19
C THR A 51 -3.64 4.84 4.67
N TYR A 52 -4.24 5.94 5.07
CA TYR A 52 -4.84 6.10 6.40
C TYR A 52 -6.28 5.61 6.37
N LYS A 53 -6.64 4.66 7.25
CA LYS A 53 -7.99 4.09 7.34
C LYS A 53 -8.64 4.47 8.66
N LEU A 54 -9.87 4.98 8.60
CA LEU A 54 -10.71 5.31 9.75
C LEU A 54 -12.04 4.55 9.63
N ALA A 55 -12.49 3.95 10.73
CA ALA A 55 -13.79 3.29 10.78
C ALA A 55 -14.54 3.66 12.05
N TYR A 56 -15.82 4.00 11.91
CA TYR A 56 -16.68 4.40 13.04
C TYR A 56 -18.08 3.83 12.87
N ARG A 57 -18.84 3.72 13.96
CA ARG A 57 -20.28 3.43 13.88
C ARG A 57 -21.03 4.74 13.88
N ALA A 58 -21.79 5.01 12.82
CA ALA A 58 -22.61 6.22 12.75
C ALA A 58 -23.71 6.20 13.83
N VAL A 59 -24.03 7.37 14.37
CA VAL A 59 -25.16 7.55 15.28
C VAL A 59 -26.43 7.70 14.42
N LYS A 60 -27.43 6.86 14.67
CA LYS A 60 -28.74 6.92 14.01
C LYS A 60 -29.56 8.08 14.56
N LYS A 61 -30.65 8.44 13.88
CA LYS A 61 -31.59 9.48 14.34
C LYS A 61 -32.19 9.20 15.73
N ASN A 62 -32.30 7.94 16.14
CA ASN A 62 -32.79 7.52 17.46
C ASN A 62 -31.70 7.52 18.55
N GLY A 63 -30.49 7.99 18.26
CA GLY A 63 -29.36 8.03 19.21
C GLY A 63 -28.58 6.71 19.34
N GLU A 64 -29.06 5.60 18.78
CA GLU A 64 -28.33 4.33 18.80
C GLU A 64 -27.19 4.30 17.76
N LEU A 65 -26.16 3.48 18.01
CA LEU A 65 -25.13 3.20 17.02
C LEU A 65 -25.65 2.29 15.89
N ALA A 66 -25.20 2.56 14.67
CA ALA A 66 -25.39 1.67 13.53
C ALA A 66 -24.73 0.31 13.78
N LYS A 67 -25.37 -0.76 13.29
CA LYS A 67 -24.84 -2.13 13.38
C LYS A 67 -23.49 -2.25 12.65
N ASN A 68 -23.42 -1.66 11.46
CA ASN A 68 -22.23 -1.69 10.60
C ASN A 68 -21.33 -0.49 10.87
N LYS A 69 -20.03 -0.66 10.59
CA LYS A 69 -19.07 0.44 10.58
C LYS A 69 -19.16 1.16 9.24
N THR A 70 -19.10 2.49 9.28
CA THR A 70 -18.75 3.31 8.13
C THR A 70 -17.23 3.34 8.03
N HIS A 71 -16.71 3.12 6.84
CA HIS A 71 -15.28 3.16 6.54
C HIS A 71 -14.96 4.43 5.74
N MET A 72 -13.87 5.08 6.12
CA MET A 72 -13.27 6.20 5.40
C MET A 72 -11.79 5.92 5.24
N ASP A 73 -11.22 6.37 4.13
CA ASP A 73 -9.79 6.28 3.90
C ASP A 73 -9.27 7.50 3.15
N CYS A 74 -7.97 7.75 3.31
CA CYS A 74 -7.24 8.78 2.59
C CYS A 74 -5.87 8.22 2.19
N SER A 75 -5.51 8.37 0.91
CA SER A 75 -4.20 7.95 0.42
C SER A 75 -3.29 9.17 0.24
N VAL A 76 -2.11 9.11 0.85
CA VAL A 76 -1.10 10.15 0.81
C VAL A 76 0.05 9.69 -0.07
N ALA A 77 0.32 10.44 -1.14
CA ALA A 77 1.47 10.22 -1.99
C ALA A 77 2.75 10.68 -1.29
N MET A 78 3.82 9.87 -1.40
CA MET A 78 5.11 10.23 -0.81
C MET A 78 5.84 11.23 -1.70
N ALA A 79 6.18 12.40 -1.15
CA ALA A 79 6.95 13.41 -1.87
C ALA A 79 8.45 13.04 -2.01
N TYR A 80 8.94 12.16 -1.13
CA TYR A 80 10.33 11.70 -1.10
C TYR A 80 10.35 10.18 -0.93
N CYS A 81 11.37 9.53 -1.48
CA CYS A 81 11.59 8.11 -1.29
C CYS A 81 11.84 7.81 0.19
N PRO A 82 11.10 6.87 0.82
CA PRO A 82 11.30 6.54 2.22
C PRO A 82 12.62 5.83 2.51
N PHE A 83 13.35 5.40 1.47
CA PHE A 83 14.59 4.65 1.59
C PHE A 83 15.84 5.49 1.35
N CYS A 84 15.86 6.28 0.28
CA CYS A 84 17.04 7.09 -0.09
C CYS A 84 16.83 8.60 0.06
N GLY A 85 15.62 9.06 0.37
CA GLY A 85 15.31 10.48 0.53
C GLY A 85 15.24 11.28 -0.78
N GLU A 86 15.42 10.67 -1.95
CA GLU A 86 15.29 11.38 -3.22
C GLU A 86 13.86 11.85 -3.46
N LYS A 87 13.68 13.07 -3.97
CA LYS A 87 12.36 13.61 -4.30
C LYS A 87 11.68 12.75 -5.36
N MET A 88 10.51 12.24 -5.02
CA MET A 88 9.64 11.52 -5.96
C MET A 88 8.91 12.58 -6.78
N GLY A 89 9.02 12.50 -8.11
CA GLY A 89 8.52 13.51 -9.03
C GLY A 89 6.99 13.67 -8.94
N VAL A 90 6.54 14.60 -8.11
CA VAL A 90 5.39 15.45 -8.41
C VAL A 90 5.90 16.54 -9.33
N ALA A 91 5.45 16.50 -10.59
CA ALA A 91 5.48 17.68 -11.45
C ALA A 91 4.66 18.80 -10.81
#